data_AF-A0A9W6LE44-F1
#
_entry.id   AF-A0A9W6LE44-F1
#
_cell.length_a   1.000
_cell.length_b   1.000
_cell.length_c   1.000
_cell.angle_alpha   90.00
_cell.angle_beta   90.00
_cell.angle_gamma   90.00
#
_symmetry.space_group_name_H-M   'P 1'
#
loop_
_entity.id
_entity.type
_entity.pdbx_description
1 polymer ?
#
loop_
_entity_poly.entity_id
_entity_poly.type
_entity_poly.pdbx_seq_one_letter_code
_entity_poly.pdbx_strand_id
1 'polypeptide(L)'
;MAGADVFAMDPDEVRKSVEILFEIEAEADSQAASMATANTEAAGPLKDAATALGPALEAAGEWWRVHRAGGFCGLLGNTGEYLAVCAEEAVEVDDYNAGTFASVAGDLYPERPNANASSRRGG
;
A
#
# COMPACT_ATOMS: atom_id res chain seq x y z
N MET A 1 -13.65 17.46 -10.31
CA MET A 1 -13.32 16.07 -10.66
C MET A 1 -14.07 15.19 -9.69
N ALA A 2 -15.00 14.36 -10.16
CA ALA A 2 -15.65 13.37 -9.31
C ALA A 2 -14.62 12.26 -9.08
N GLY A 3 -13.92 12.30 -7.94
CA GLY A 3 -13.04 11.22 -7.55
C GLY A 3 -13.87 9.96 -7.37
N ALA A 4 -13.48 8.87 -8.03
CA ALA A 4 -14.01 7.55 -7.69
C ALA A 4 -13.68 7.33 -6.21
N ASP A 5 -14.71 7.27 -5.39
CA ASP A 5 -14.59 7.08 -3.95
C ASP A 5 -14.07 5.66 -3.72
N VAL A 6 -13.01 5.49 -2.91
CA VAL A 6 -12.47 4.17 -2.59
C VAL A 6 -13.55 3.26 -2.00
N PHE A 7 -14.51 3.85 -1.29
CA PHE A 7 -15.69 3.18 -0.74
C PHE A 7 -16.67 2.64 -1.81
N ALA A 8 -16.51 3.00 -3.09
CA ALA A 8 -17.30 2.50 -4.20
C ALA A 8 -16.52 1.52 -5.10
N MET A 9 -15.25 1.23 -4.78
CA MET A 9 -14.42 0.28 -5.50
C MET A 9 -14.66 -1.15 -5.00
N ASP A 10 -14.46 -2.13 -5.89
CA ASP A 10 -14.48 -3.54 -5.53
C ASP A 10 -13.32 -3.84 -4.53
N PRO A 11 -13.60 -4.44 -3.36
CA PRO A 11 -12.57 -4.78 -2.37
C PRO A 11 -11.40 -5.60 -2.93
N ASP A 12 -11.65 -6.50 -3.88
CA ASP A 12 -10.59 -7.29 -4.51
C ASP A 12 -9.67 -6.42 -5.40
N GLU A 13 -10.21 -5.39 -6.05
CA GLU A 13 -9.44 -4.44 -6.85
C GLU A 13 -8.63 -3.48 -5.96
N VAL A 14 -9.19 -3.08 -4.80
CA VAL A 14 -8.45 -2.30 -3.80
C VAL A 14 -7.28 -3.12 -3.24
N ARG A 15 -7.50 -4.39 -2.87
CA ARG A 15 -6.42 -5.29 -2.42
C ARG A 15 -5.31 -5.42 -3.45
N LYS A 16 -5.64 -5.73 -4.71
CA LYS A 16 -4.64 -5.84 -5.79
C LYS A 16 -3.85 -4.54 -5.96
N SER A 17 -4.52 -3.40 -5.85
CA SER A 17 -3.86 -2.09 -5.95
C SER A 17 -2.87 -1.86 -4.82
N VAL A 18 -3.23 -2.21 -3.58
CA VAL A 18 -2.33 -2.16 -2.41
C VAL A 18 -1.13 -3.09 -2.59
N GLU A 19 -1.35 -4.34 -3.02
CA GLU A 19 -0.29 -5.30 -3.29
C GLU A 19 0.72 -4.76 -4.32
N ILE A 20 0.22 -4.22 -5.43
CA ILE A 20 1.05 -3.61 -6.49
C ILE A 20 1.87 -2.43 -5.94
N LEU A 21 1.27 -1.55 -5.13
CA LEU A 21 1.98 -0.40 -4.57
C LEU A 21 3.14 -0.83 -3.68
N PHE A 22 2.93 -1.82 -2.81
CA PHE A 22 3.99 -2.34 -1.93
C PHE A 22 5.05 -3.15 -2.69
N GLU A 23 4.67 -3.90 -3.73
CA GLU A 23 5.65 -4.59 -4.59
C GLU A 23 6.56 -3.58 -5.30
N ILE A 24 6.00 -2.51 -5.86
CA ILE A 24 6.78 -1.46 -6.53
C ILE A 24 7.67 -0.74 -5.51
N GLU A 25 7.17 -0.45 -4.31
CA GLU A 25 7.95 0.16 -3.24
C GLU A 25 9.18 -0.68 -2.88
N ALA A 26 8.98 -1.98 -2.65
CA ALA A 26 10.04 -2.91 -2.28
C ALA A 26 11.09 -3.06 -3.38
N GLU A 27 10.65 -3.17 -4.65
CA GLU A 27 11.56 -3.26 -5.78
C GLU A 27 12.36 -1.96 -5.96
N ALA A 28 11.71 -0.80 -5.85
CA ALA A 28 12.36 0.50 -5.98
C ALA A 28 13.42 0.73 -4.89
N ASP A 29 13.12 0.37 -3.64
CA ASP A 29 14.09 0.47 -2.53
C ASP A 29 15.29 -0.47 -2.75
N SER A 30 15.03 -1.72 -3.13
CA SER A 30 16.08 -2.71 -3.44
C SER A 30 17.02 -2.23 -4.55
N GLN A 31 16.47 -1.75 -5.67
CA GLN A 31 17.27 -1.24 -6.79
C GLN A 31 18.05 0.02 -6.41
N ALA A 32 17.46 0.92 -5.62
CA ALA A 32 18.15 2.12 -5.15
C ALA A 32 19.32 1.78 -4.20
N ALA A 33 19.15 0.79 -3.31
CA ALA A 33 20.21 0.30 -2.44
C ALA A 33 21.35 -0.37 -3.22
N SER A 34 21.01 -1.17 -4.24
CA SER A 34 21.98 -1.80 -5.14
C SER A 34 22.80 -0.76 -5.90
N MET A 35 22.13 0.26 -6.47
CA MET A 35 22.80 1.37 -7.17
C MET A 35 23.73 2.18 -6.24
N ALA A 36 23.29 2.48 -5.01
CA ALA A 36 24.13 3.21 -4.05
C ALA A 36 25.41 2.43 -3.66
N THR A 37 25.28 1.11 -3.52
CA THR A 37 26.43 0.20 -3.30
C THR A 37 27.39 0.25 -4.49
N ALA A 38 26.87 0.09 -5.71
CA ALA A 38 27.68 0.13 -6.93
C ALA A 38 28.40 1.47 -7.11
N ASN A 39 27.76 2.60 -6.77
CA ASN A 39 28.39 3.92 -6.78
C ASN A 39 29.53 4.02 -5.76
N THR A 40 29.35 3.46 -4.56
CA THR A 40 30.39 3.44 -3.52
C THR A 40 31.61 2.64 -3.97
N GLU A 41 31.40 1.48 -4.60
CA GLU A 41 32.46 0.65 -5.16
C GLU A 41 33.19 1.38 -6.29
N ALA A 42 32.45 1.96 -7.24
CA ALA A 42 33.02 2.73 -8.35
C ALA A 42 33.77 3.99 -7.89
N ALA A 43 33.37 4.58 -6.76
CA ALA A 43 34.04 5.74 -6.17
C ALA A 43 35.42 5.39 -5.58
N GLY A 44 35.68 4.13 -5.20
CA GLY A 44 36.92 3.71 -4.55
C GLY A 44 38.18 4.11 -5.32
N PRO A 45 38.39 3.63 -6.56
CA PRO A 45 39.57 3.99 -7.37
C PRO A 45 39.70 5.49 -7.62
N LEU A 46 38.57 6.20 -7.72
CA LEU A 46 38.54 7.65 -7.93
C LEU A 46 38.98 8.43 -6.69
N LYS A 47 38.64 7.93 -5.49
CA LYS A 47 39.13 8.45 -4.21
C LYS A 47 40.62 8.17 -4.04
N ASP A 48 41.07 6.97 -4.37
CA ASP A 48 42.49 6.58 -4.30
C ASP A 48 43.36 7.43 -5.23
N ALA A 49 42.82 7.84 -6.38
CA ALA A 49 43.44 8.76 -7.31
C ALA A 49 43.29 10.26 -6.92
N ALA A 50 42.75 10.56 -5.73
CA ALA A 50 42.50 11.91 -5.22
C ALA A 50 41.66 12.80 -6.16
N THR A 51 40.76 12.20 -6.93
CA THR A 51 39.88 12.95 -7.84
C THR A 51 38.66 13.47 -7.06
N ALA A 52 38.18 14.66 -7.44
CA ALA A 52 36.94 15.21 -6.87
C ALA A 52 35.70 14.36 -7.22
N LEU A 53 35.78 13.53 -8.26
CA LEU A 53 34.68 12.67 -8.71
C LEU A 53 34.38 11.53 -7.74
N GLY A 54 35.37 11.02 -7.01
CA GLY A 54 35.16 9.93 -6.05
C GLY A 54 34.12 10.27 -4.97
N PRO A 55 34.37 11.31 -4.15
CA PRO A 55 33.40 11.77 -3.15
C PRO A 55 32.06 12.22 -3.76
N ALA A 56 32.09 12.83 -4.95
CA ALA A 56 30.87 13.27 -5.62
C ALA A 56 29.97 12.10 -6.04
N LEU A 57 30.55 10.98 -6.51
CA LEU A 57 29.80 9.80 -6.93
C LEU A 57 29.14 9.08 -5.75
N GLU A 58 29.85 8.97 -4.63
CA GLU A 58 29.33 8.41 -3.37
C GLU A 58 28.17 9.26 -2.84
N ALA A 59 28.36 10.59 -2.75
CA ALA A 59 27.31 11.51 -2.33
C ALA A 59 26.09 11.48 -3.26
N ALA A 60 26.30 11.35 -4.57
CA ALA A 60 25.20 11.26 -5.53
C ALA A 60 24.38 9.97 -5.36
N GLY A 61 25.05 8.83 -5.11
CA GLY A 61 24.37 7.55 -4.85
C GLY A 61 23.50 7.62 -3.60
N GLU A 62 24.05 8.13 -2.51
CA GLU A 62 23.32 8.28 -1.24
C GLU A 62 22.16 9.27 -1.37
N TRP A 63 22.40 10.44 -1.97
CA TRP A 63 21.36 11.45 -2.15
C TRP A 63 20.19 10.89 -2.97
N TRP A 64 20.47 10.15 -4.04
CA TRP A 64 19.44 9.55 -4.87
C TRP A 64 18.62 8.51 -4.09
N ARG A 65 19.30 7.63 -3.35
CA ARG A 65 18.65 6.62 -2.52
C ARG A 65 17.72 7.26 -1.49
N VAL A 66 18.20 8.24 -0.75
CA VAL A 66 17.44 8.86 0.34
C VAL A 66 16.32 9.78 -0.18
N HIS A 67 16.64 10.69 -1.08
CA HIS A 67 15.70 11.76 -1.43
C HIS A 67 14.79 11.41 -2.59
N ARG A 68 15.32 10.72 -3.61
CA ARG A 68 14.54 10.43 -4.81
C ARG A 68 13.82 9.11 -4.70
N ALA A 69 14.53 8.03 -4.43
CA ALA A 69 13.92 6.72 -4.23
C ALA A 69 13.13 6.71 -2.91
N GLY A 70 13.73 7.13 -1.80
CA GLY A 70 13.03 7.19 -0.50
C GLY A 70 11.79 8.09 -0.51
N GLY A 71 11.83 9.25 -1.18
CA GLY A 71 10.66 10.11 -1.33
C GLY A 71 9.54 9.46 -2.16
N PHE A 72 9.90 8.70 -3.20
CA PHE A 72 8.96 7.94 -4.01
C PHE A 72 8.37 6.74 -3.26
N CYS A 73 9.21 5.94 -2.58
CA CYS A 73 8.79 4.82 -1.75
C CYS A 73 7.84 5.29 -0.65
N GLY A 74 8.15 6.41 0.03
CA GLY A 74 7.25 6.98 1.02
C GLY A 74 5.88 7.37 0.47
N LEU A 75 5.79 7.85 -0.78
CA LEU A 75 4.49 8.13 -1.41
C LEU A 75 3.71 6.84 -1.72
N LEU A 76 4.39 5.79 -2.21
CA LEU A 76 3.77 4.49 -2.46
C LEU A 76 3.27 3.86 -1.17
N GLY A 77 4.12 3.79 -0.14
CA GLY A 77 3.78 3.24 1.17
C GLY A 77 2.59 3.97 1.80
N ASN A 78 2.65 5.31 1.88
CA ASN A 78 1.54 6.11 2.43
C ASN A 78 0.23 5.91 1.64
N THR A 79 0.30 5.77 0.32
CA THR A 79 -0.89 5.54 -0.52
C THR A 79 -1.44 4.14 -0.32
N GLY A 80 -0.58 3.12 -0.25
CA GLY A 80 -0.97 1.74 0.03
C GLY A 80 -1.61 1.59 1.40
N GLU A 81 -1.02 2.20 2.43
CA GLU A 81 -1.57 2.24 3.78
C GLU A 81 -2.94 2.95 3.83
N TYR A 82 -3.07 4.10 3.16
CA TYR A 82 -4.35 4.81 3.08
C TYR A 82 -5.44 3.94 2.44
N LEU A 83 -5.14 3.27 1.32
CA LEU A 83 -6.08 2.38 0.66
C LEU A 83 -6.45 1.17 1.52
N ALA A 84 -5.49 0.61 2.27
CA ALA A 84 -5.74 -0.50 3.19
C ALA A 84 -6.68 -0.09 4.33
N VAL A 85 -6.46 1.08 4.93
CA VAL A 85 -7.33 1.62 6.00
C VAL A 85 -8.73 1.89 5.47
N CYS A 86 -8.87 2.54 4.31
CA CYS A 86 -10.20 2.79 3.74
C CYS A 86 -10.93 1.48 3.39
N ALA A 87 -10.22 0.44 2.96
CA ALA A 87 -10.82 -0.87 2.72
C ALA A 87 -11.31 -1.54 4.02
N GLU A 88 -10.54 -1.43 5.11
CA GLU A 88 -10.93 -1.96 6.42
C GLU A 88 -12.19 -1.25 6.96
N GLU A 89 -12.21 0.09 6.93
CA GLU A 89 -13.36 0.89 7.35
C GLU A 89 -14.61 0.59 6.49
N ALA A 90 -14.46 0.36 5.19
CA ALA A 90 -15.56 0.00 4.30
C ALA A 90 -16.20 -1.34 4.70
N VAL A 91 -15.38 -2.34 5.06
CA VAL A 91 -15.85 -3.65 5.53
C VAL A 91 -16.58 -3.52 6.88
N GLU A 92 -16.05 -2.74 7.82
CA GLU A 92 -16.70 -2.51 9.12
C GLU A 92 -18.08 -1.86 8.95
N VAL A 93 -18.22 -0.90 8.03
CA VAL A 93 -19.50 -0.26 7.72
C VAL A 93 -20.49 -1.24 7.08
N ASP A 94 -20.05 -2.12 6.18
CA ASP A 94 -20.91 -3.14 5.58
C ASP A 94 -21.39 -4.16 6.63
N ASP A 95 -20.50 -4.65 7.49
CA ASP A 95 -20.84 -5.56 8.59
C ASP A 95 -21.79 -4.92 9.62
N TYR A 96 -21.58 -3.64 9.98
CA TYR A 96 -22.46 -2.88 10.86
C TYR A 96 -23.85 -2.70 10.27
N ASN A 97 -23.92 -2.33 8.99
CA ASN A 97 -25.19 -2.15 8.28
C ASN A 97 -25.91 -3.49 8.10
N ALA A 98 -25.21 -4.58 7.77
CA ALA A 98 -25.78 -5.92 7.69
C ALA A 98 -26.33 -6.40 9.04
N GLY A 99 -25.60 -6.16 10.14
CA GLY A 99 -26.02 -6.51 11.49
C GLY A 99 -27.23 -5.70 11.98
N THR A 100 -27.28 -4.40 11.66
CA THR A 100 -28.38 -3.50 12.06
C THR A 100 -29.63 -3.73 11.22
N PHE A 101 -29.51 -3.98 9.91
CA PHE A 101 -30.66 -4.35 9.08
C PHE A 101 -31.23 -5.72 9.46
N ALA A 102 -30.40 -6.70 9.82
CA ALA A 102 -30.87 -8.00 10.26
C ALA A 102 -31.60 -7.94 11.62
N SER A 103 -31.13 -7.12 12.57
CA SER A 103 -31.80 -6.93 13.86
C SER A 103 -33.10 -6.15 13.71
N VAL A 104 -33.10 -5.05 12.95
CA VAL A 104 -34.30 -4.23 12.70
C VAL A 104 -35.36 -4.98 11.87
N ALA A 105 -34.94 -5.80 10.90
CA ALA A 105 -35.87 -6.63 10.13
C ALA A 105 -36.51 -7.74 10.98
N GLY A 106 -35.76 -8.32 11.93
CA GLY A 106 -36.29 -9.30 12.89
C GLY A 106 -37.34 -8.70 13.82
N ASP A 107 -37.14 -7.45 14.26
CA ASP A 107 -38.07 -6.75 15.16
C ASP A 107 -39.33 -6.23 14.44
N LEU A 108 -39.22 -5.82 13.18
CA LEU A 108 -40.33 -5.26 12.39
C LEU A 108 -41.17 -6.31 11.66
N TYR A 109 -40.62 -7.49 11.36
CA TYR A 109 -41.31 -8.54 10.59
C TYR A 109 -41.06 -9.95 11.16
N PRO A 110 -41.60 -10.27 12.34
CA PRO A 110 -41.30 -11.50 13.08
C PRO A 110 -41.70 -12.80 12.35
N GLU A 111 -42.56 -12.72 11.33
CA GLU A 111 -43.04 -13.90 10.59
C GLU A 111 -42.30 -14.18 9.26
N ARG A 112 -41.30 -13.37 8.88
CA ARG A 112 -40.51 -13.63 7.66
C ARG A 112 -39.34 -14.58 7.96
N PRO A 113 -39.17 -15.70 7.22
CA PRO A 113 -38.02 -16.57 7.40
C PRO A 113 -36.73 -15.83 7.05
N ASN A 114 -35.81 -15.73 8.01
CA ASN A 114 -34.50 -15.12 7.84
C ASN A 114 -33.63 -16.00 6.91
N ALA A 115 -33.74 -15.81 5.59
CA ALA A 115 -33.07 -16.63 4.58
C ALA A 115 -31.52 -16.55 4.64
N ASN A 116 -30.97 -15.51 5.29
CA ASN A 116 -29.52 -15.29 5.39
C ASN A 116 -28.92 -15.75 6.74
N ALA A 117 -29.73 -16.21 7.70
CA ALA A 117 -29.20 -16.73 8.97
C ALA A 117 -28.59 -18.14 8.85
N SER A 118 -28.93 -18.87 7.77
CA SER A 118 -28.54 -20.28 7.60
C SER A 118 -27.24 -20.49 6.80
N SER A 119 -26.66 -19.49 6.16
CA SER A 119 -25.48 -19.67 5.30
C SER A 119 -24.14 -19.60 6.02
N ARG A 120 -24.10 -19.36 7.34
CA ARG A 120 -22.85 -19.32 8.15
C ARG A 120 -22.69 -20.48 9.15
N ARG A 121 -23.52 -21.53 9.09
CA ARG A 121 -23.31 -22.78 9.87
C ARG A 121 -23.54 -24.02 9.02
N GLY A 122 -22.52 -24.42 8.26
CA GLY A 122 -22.38 -25.77 7.73
C GLY A 122 -22.11 -25.83 6.22
N GLY A 123 -20.88 -26.21 5.86
CA GLY A 123 -20.44 -26.48 4.49
C GLY A 123 -19.08 -25.90 4.20
#